data_AF-A0A6L3X9B6-F1
#
_entry.id   AF-A0A6L3X9B6-F1
#
_cell.length_a   1.000
_cell.length_b   1.000
_cell.length_c   1.000
_cell.angle_alpha   90.00
_cell.angle_beta   90.00
_cell.angle_gamma   90.00
#
_symmetry.space_group_name_H-M   'P 1'
#
loop_
_entity.id
_entity.type
_entity.pdbx_description
1 polymer ?
#
loop_
_entity_poly.entity_id
_entity_poly.type
_entity_poly.pdbx_seq_one_letter_code
_entity_poly.pdbx_strand_id
1 'polypeptide(L)' 'AVVRGCRSVKKADMIHNDLQPNITVDAQTYEVRVDGELITSEPAEVLPMAQRYFLF' A
#
# COMPACT_ATOMS: atom_id res chain seq x y z
N ALA A 1 23.67 -11.99 -16.08
CA ALA A 1 23.35 -10.60 -16.47
C ALA A 1 23.60 -9.68 -15.27
N VAL A 2 23.88 -8.40 -15.48
CA VAL A 2 24.11 -7.40 -14.41
C VAL A 2 22.94 -6.42 -14.40
N VAL A 3 22.45 -6.05 -13.21
CA VAL A 3 21.36 -5.07 -13.03
C VAL A 3 21.77 -3.66 -13.48
N ARG A 4 20.83 -2.87 -14.01
CA ARG A 4 21.02 -1.51 -14.54
C ARG A 4 19.77 -0.65 -14.27
N GLY A 5 19.91 0.67 -14.24
CA GLY A 5 18.76 1.60 -14.17
C GLY A 5 18.21 1.94 -12.76
N CYS A 6 18.91 1.55 -11.68
CA CYS A 6 18.38 1.68 -10.32
C CYS A 6 18.33 3.11 -9.75
N ARG A 7 18.88 4.12 -10.45
CA ARG A 7 18.97 5.51 -9.95
C ARG A 7 18.02 6.49 -10.62
N SER A 8 17.40 6.11 -11.73
CA SER A 8 16.51 6.97 -12.50
C SER A 8 15.03 6.69 -12.28
N VAL A 9 14.68 5.51 -11.75
CA VAL A 9 13.29 5.11 -11.53
C VAL A 9 12.60 6.01 -10.50
N LYS A 10 11.35 6.40 -10.78
CA LYS A 10 10.47 7.25 -9.99
C LYS A 10 9.14 6.55 -9.73
N LYS A 11 8.29 7.15 -8.89
CA LYS A 11 6.92 6.66 -8.63
C LYS A 11 6.07 6.58 -9.91
N ALA A 12 6.24 7.54 -10.82
CA ALA A 12 5.60 7.58 -12.14
C ALA A 12 5.95 6.39 -13.06
N ASP A 13 7.06 5.70 -12.81
CA ASP A 13 7.45 4.54 -13.62
C ASP A 13 6.79 3.23 -13.13
N MET A 14 6.02 3.27 -12.04
CA MET A 14 5.34 2.11 -11.46
C MET A 14 4.05 1.80 -12.22
N ILE A 15 4.09 0.77 -13.06
CA ILE A 15 2.96 0.35 -13.89
C ILE A 15 1.74 0.05 -12.99
N HIS A 16 0.62 0.71 -13.29
CA HIS A 16 -0.66 0.63 -12.56
C HIS A 16 -0.67 1.22 -11.13
N ASN A 17 0.46 1.73 -10.60
CA ASN A 17 0.59 2.07 -9.17
C ASN A 17 1.46 3.32 -8.92
N ASP A 18 1.20 4.41 -9.65
CA ASP A 18 1.98 5.66 -9.62
C ASP A 18 1.38 6.78 -8.75
N LEU A 19 0.30 6.53 -8.01
CA LEU A 19 -0.38 7.55 -7.21
C LEU A 19 0.55 8.21 -6.17
N GLN A 20 0.53 9.54 -6.12
CA GLN A 20 1.26 10.39 -5.16
C GLN A 20 0.29 11.37 -4.47
N PRO A 21 -0.60 10.88 -3.58
CA PRO A 21 -1.61 11.75 -2.98
C PRO A 21 -1.02 12.56 -1.81
N ASN A 22 -1.73 13.58 -1.37
CA ASN A 22 -1.37 14.29 -0.14
C ASN A 22 -1.80 13.46 1.08
N ILE A 23 -0.86 12.71 1.65
CA ILE A 23 -1.09 11.89 2.84
C ILE A 23 -0.74 12.68 4.11
N THR A 24 -1.66 12.67 5.07
CA THR A 24 -1.47 13.29 6.39
C THR A 24 -1.84 12.31 7.49
N VAL A 25 -1.17 12.43 8.64
CA VAL A 25 -1.42 11.61 9.83
C VAL A 25 -1.61 12.53 11.02
N ASP A 26 -2.71 12.36 11.75
CA ASP A 26 -2.93 13.05 13.01
C ASP A 26 -1.98 12.51 14.10
N ALA A 27 -1.26 13.39 14.80
CA ALA A 27 -0.18 12.99 15.71
C ALA A 27 -0.67 12.40 17.04
N GLN A 28 -1.94 12.57 17.40
CA GLN A 28 -2.50 12.10 18.67
C GLN A 28 -3.35 10.84 18.48
N THR A 29 -4.16 10.80 17.42
CA THR A 29 -5.11 9.73 17.14
C THR A 29 -4.60 8.71 16.13
N TYR A 30 -3.59 9.08 15.33
CA TYR A 30 -3.05 8.31 14.22
C TYR A 30 -4.05 8.08 13.08
N GLU A 31 -5.11 8.88 12.99
CA GLU A 31 -5.98 8.90 11.80
C GLU A 31 -5.16 9.22 10.55
N VAL A 32 -5.32 8.40 9.52
CA VAL A 32 -4.69 8.61 8.21
C VAL A 32 -5.71 9.25 7.28
N ARG A 33 -5.31 10.35 6.63
CA ARG A 33 -6.11 11.02 5.61
C ARG A 33 -5.35 11.11 4.30
N VAL A 34 -6.07 10.91 3.20
CA VAL A 34 -5.57 11.01 1.82
C VAL A 34 -6.40 12.07 1.12
N ASP A 35 -5.77 13.15 0.69
CA ASP A 35 -6.45 14.30 0.08
C ASP A 35 -7.58 14.87 0.96
N GLY A 36 -7.42 14.76 2.29
CA GLY A 36 -8.38 15.20 3.31
C GLY A 36 -9.41 14.13 3.73
N GLU A 37 -9.57 13.07 2.94
CA GLU A 37 -10.53 11.99 3.21
C GLU A 37 -9.95 10.97 4.20
N LEU A 38 -10.75 10.55 5.18
CA LEU A 38 -10.34 9.53 6.16
C LEU A 38 -10.23 8.17 5.47
N ILE A 39 -9.07 7.52 5.60
CA ILE A 39 -8.83 6.18 5.09
C ILE A 39 -8.81 5.19 6.25
N THR A 40 -9.71 4.21 6.19
CA THR A 40 -9.81 3.12 7.15
C THR A 40 -10.34 1.84 6.47
N SER A 41 -10.20 0.70 7.14
CA SER A 41 -10.70 -0.59 6.66
C SER A 41 -11.09 -1.48 7.83
N GLU A 42 -12.19 -2.21 7.69
CA GLU A 42 -12.57 -3.22 8.68
C GLU A 42 -11.63 -4.43 8.65
N PRO A 43 -11.35 -5.05 9.81
CA PRO A 43 -10.53 -6.24 9.87
C PRO A 43 -11.23 -7.42 9.17
N ALA A 44 -10.47 -8.20 8.39
CA ALA A 44 -10.98 -9.43 7.80
C ALA A 44 -10.86 -10.60 8.79
N GLU A 45 -11.95 -11.34 9.01
CA GLU A 45 -11.97 -12.52 9.90
C GLU A 45 -11.36 -13.77 9.25
N VAL A 46 -11.51 -13.90 7.93
CA VAL A 46 -11.03 -15.04 7.14
C VAL A 46 -10.45 -14.53 5.82
N LEU A 47 -9.34 -15.11 5.39
CA LEU A 47 -8.70 -14.77 4.13
C LEU A 47 -8.77 -15.93 3.11
N PRO A 48 -8.96 -15.63 1.82
CA PRO A 48 -8.73 -16.61 0.76
C PRO A 48 -7.25 -16.98 0.70
N MET A 49 -6.93 -18.07 0.01
CA MET A 49 -5.56 -18.58 -0.13
C MET A 49 -4.86 -18.98 1.19
N ALA A 50 -5.62 -19.16 2.28
CA ALA A 50 -5.12 -19.67 3.56
C ALA A 50 -5.51 -21.15 3.76
N GLN A 51 -6.40 -21.45 4.72
CA GLN A 51 -6.76 -22.79 5.19
C GLN A 51 -7.11 -23.81 4.09
N ARG A 52 -7.57 -23.37 2.92
CA ARG A 52 -7.95 -24.27 1.82
C ARG A 52 -6.76 -25.02 1.20
N TYR A 53 -5.55 -24.47 1.25
CA TYR A 53 -4.43 -24.96 0.43
C TYR A 53 -3.21 -25.45 1.22
N PHE A 54 -3.18 -25.22 2.54
CA PHE A 54 -2.07 -25.62 3.40
C PHE A 54 -2.51 -26.71 4.38
N LEU A 55 -1.66 -27.72 4.55
CA LEU A 55 -1.93 -28.83 5.46
C LEU A 55 -1.86 -28.41 6.93
N PHE A 56 -0.99 -27.45 7.25
CA PHE A 56 -0.84 -26.80 8.55
C PHE A 56 -0.56 -25.31 8.34
#